data_AF-A0A1F3KQD1-F1
#
_entry.id   AF-A0A1F3KQD1-F1
#
_cell.length_a   1.000
_cell.length_b   1.000
_cell.length_c   1.000
_cell.angle_alpha   90.00
_cell.angle_beta   90.00
_cell.angle_gamma   90.00
#
_symmetry.space_group_name_H-M   'P 1'
#
loop_
_entity.id
_entity.type
_entity.pdbx_description
1 polymer ?
#
loop_
_entity_poly.entity_id
_entity_poly.type
_entity_poly.pdbx_seq_one_letter_code
_entity_poly.pdbx_strand_id
1 'polypeptide(L)'
;MKKLHIFIIKSYVSPLVMTFFIALFVLLMQFLWKYIDDIVGKGLEWYVILELLLYTSATLVPMALPLAILLSSIMTFGNLGENYELVALKSSGLSLTRIMMPLIILSVFISGIAFFFSNNIMPLANLKFNALLYDVRNQRPQLTIKEGIFNNDIEGYSIKVGKKDNNKNMLYDILIYDHKNSMGNKRVTVAKSGSMIMTNNKQYLILTLYDGVAYEEGNEREKKKYEKSLPHQREKFAEQTVMIELAGFRFSRTSENLFNNNYQMFSLRQLTIAIDSLYIGIDKSYSQLSQNLIRNTFFRKEFLQDADGIKAGMLGALNVSKKNIEDSLKIKKEKKEILQKIYFTGKINIDSIYSNMDTKRRSEILDYAANASRNTKTYLNSSAEEFKFRLKNIRRHEIEWHRKFTLSFACMVLFFIGAPLGAIIRKGGLGMPVVVSVFFFIVYYVISISGEKMVREEMLTTFQGMWLSSAVLLPLGIFLTYKAANESVMMNPENYLAGIKKFFRKNKKVSPDENSADNK
;
A
#
# COMPACT_ATOMS: atom_id res chain seq x y z
N MET A 1 -35.64 0.29 -36.91
CA MET A 1 -34.41 0.15 -36.10
C MET A 1 -34.35 1.11 -34.90
N LYS A 2 -34.60 2.42 -35.06
CA LYS A 2 -34.55 3.38 -33.93
C LYS A 2 -35.40 2.99 -32.70
N LYS A 3 -36.64 2.51 -32.91
CA LYS A 3 -37.52 2.07 -31.81
C LYS A 3 -36.98 0.85 -31.03
N LEU A 4 -36.38 -0.13 -31.72
CA LEU A 4 -35.75 -1.30 -31.08
C LEU A 4 -34.56 -0.87 -30.20
N HIS A 5 -33.70 0.00 -30.70
CA HIS A 5 -32.55 0.48 -29.93
C HIS A 5 -32.98 1.24 -28.67
N ILE A 6 -33.99 2.11 -28.79
CA ILE A 6 -34.55 2.82 -27.63
C ILE A 6 -35.17 1.84 -26.64
N PHE A 7 -35.89 0.83 -27.12
CA PHE A 7 -36.48 -0.20 -26.28
C PHE A 7 -35.41 -0.95 -25.47
N ILE A 8 -34.37 -1.46 -26.13
CA ILE A 8 -33.29 -2.20 -25.47
C ILE A 8 -32.51 -1.32 -24.48
N ILE A 9 -32.23 -0.07 -24.82
CA ILE A 9 -31.56 0.88 -23.91
C ILE A 9 -32.44 1.16 -22.68
N LYS A 10 -33.74 1.42 -22.88
CA LYS A 10 -34.66 1.69 -21.76
C LYS A 10 -34.76 0.50 -20.81
N SER A 11 -34.79 -0.73 -21.35
CA SER A 11 -34.79 -1.95 -20.55
C SER A 11 -33.47 -2.20 -19.81
N TYR A 12 -32.34 -1.70 -20.32
CA TYR A 12 -31.01 -1.88 -19.72
C TYR A 12 -30.65 -0.83 -18.65
N VAL A 13 -31.05 0.44 -18.85
CA VAL A 13 -30.65 1.55 -17.97
C VAL A 13 -31.18 1.36 -16.54
N SER A 14 -32.42 0.90 -16.37
CA SER A 14 -33.00 0.71 -15.03
C SER A 14 -32.25 -0.36 -14.21
N PRO A 15 -32.03 -1.59 -14.73
CA PRO A 15 -31.15 -2.56 -14.07
C PRO A 15 -29.74 -2.03 -13.83
N LEU A 16 -29.13 -1.33 -14.79
CA LEU A 16 -27.77 -0.79 -14.65
C LEU A 16 -27.63 0.17 -13.46
N VAL A 17 -28.55 1.12 -13.32
CA VAL A 17 -28.49 2.08 -12.21
C VAL A 17 -28.68 1.38 -10.87
N MET A 18 -29.65 0.46 -10.79
CA MET A 18 -29.91 -0.31 -9.57
C MET A 18 -28.71 -1.17 -9.18
N THR A 19 -28.15 -1.94 -10.12
CA THR A 19 -27.01 -2.83 -9.85
C THR A 19 -25.74 -2.05 -9.55
N PHE A 20 -25.57 -0.87 -10.14
CA PHE A 20 -24.48 0.04 -9.82
C PHE A 20 -24.52 0.48 -8.35
N PHE A 21 -25.66 0.99 -7.87
CA PHE A 21 -25.76 1.40 -6.47
C PHE A 21 -25.66 0.23 -5.50
N ILE A 22 -26.22 -0.94 -5.85
CA ILE A 22 -26.06 -2.16 -5.04
C ILE A 22 -24.57 -2.57 -4.97
N ALA A 23 -23.87 -2.63 -6.10
CA ALA A 23 -22.47 -2.99 -6.15
C ALA A 23 -21.60 -1.97 -5.39
N LEU A 24 -21.87 -0.68 -5.57
CA LEU A 24 -21.20 0.40 -4.86
C LEU A 24 -21.41 0.27 -3.34
N PHE A 25 -22.64 -0.01 -2.90
CA PHE A 25 -22.97 -0.21 -1.49
C PHE A 25 -22.26 -1.42 -0.89
N VAL A 26 -22.24 -2.56 -1.60
CA VAL A 26 -21.54 -3.78 -1.13
C VAL A 26 -20.04 -3.52 -0.98
N LEU A 27 -19.40 -2.88 -1.96
CA LEU A 27 -17.98 -2.53 -1.89
C LEU A 27 -17.69 -1.51 -0.78
N LEU A 28 -18.60 -0.55 -0.57
CA LEU A 28 -18.49 0.43 0.51
C LEU A 28 -18.62 -0.22 1.89
N MET A 29 -19.52 -1.20 2.04
CA MET A 29 -19.64 -1.96 3.30
C MET A 29 -18.43 -2.84 3.56
N GLN A 30 -17.87 -3.49 2.53
CA GLN A 30 -16.60 -4.20 2.65
C GLN A 30 -15.49 -3.27 3.14
N PHE A 31 -15.46 -2.03 2.62
CA PHE A 31 -14.54 -1.01 3.08
C PHE A 31 -14.79 -0.62 4.54
N LEU A 32 -16.04 -0.33 4.92
CA LEU A 32 -16.38 0.08 6.29
C LEU A 32 -15.94 -0.98 7.29
N TRP A 33 -16.13 -2.26 6.98
CA TRP A 33 -15.68 -3.37 7.82
C TRP A 33 -14.17 -3.39 8.02
N LYS A 34 -13.40 -3.05 6.98
CA LYS A 34 -11.93 -2.98 7.05
C LYS A 34 -11.41 -1.88 7.99
N TYR A 35 -12.16 -0.79 8.15
CA TYR A 35 -11.75 0.38 8.94
C TYR A 35 -12.68 0.66 10.13
N ILE A 36 -13.49 -0.32 10.55
CA ILE A 36 -14.45 -0.14 11.63
C ILE A 36 -13.73 0.19 12.94
N ASP A 37 -12.64 -0.50 13.25
CA ASP A 37 -11.82 -0.27 14.45
C ASP A 37 -11.15 1.11 14.42
N ASP A 38 -10.87 1.65 13.22
CA ASP A 38 -10.27 2.96 13.04
C ASP A 38 -11.27 4.11 13.22
N ILE A 39 -12.58 3.84 13.17
CA ILE A 39 -13.65 4.86 13.17
C ILE A 39 -14.46 4.81 14.47
N VAL A 40 -14.81 3.60 14.92
CA VAL A 40 -15.70 3.38 16.06
C VAL A 40 -15.01 3.75 17.37
N GLY A 41 -15.72 4.44 18.28
CA GLY A 41 -15.21 4.81 19.60
C GLY A 41 -14.30 6.04 19.65
N LYS A 42 -14.01 6.67 18.49
CA LYS A 42 -13.16 7.87 18.42
C LYS A 42 -13.90 9.20 18.57
N GLY A 43 -15.22 9.16 18.66
CA GLY A 43 -16.02 10.36 18.85
C GLY A 43 -16.03 11.33 17.68
N LEU A 44 -15.80 10.79 16.48
CA LEU A 44 -15.86 11.52 15.23
C LEU A 44 -17.28 12.04 15.01
N GLU A 45 -17.37 13.27 14.50
CA GLU A 45 -18.65 13.85 14.13
C GLU A 45 -19.21 13.13 12.89
N TRP A 46 -20.53 12.95 12.83
CA TRP A 46 -21.17 12.15 11.78
C TRP A 46 -20.89 12.65 10.37
N TYR A 47 -20.67 13.96 10.19
CA TYR A 47 -20.32 14.55 8.90
C TYR A 47 -18.90 14.17 8.44
N VAL A 48 -17.96 13.94 9.36
CA VAL A 48 -16.60 13.46 9.02
C VAL A 48 -16.68 12.05 8.46
N ILE A 49 -17.52 11.21 9.08
CA ILE A 49 -17.79 9.86 8.59
C ILE A 49 -18.47 9.93 7.22
N LEU A 50 -19.47 10.78 7.03
CA LEU A 50 -20.14 10.96 5.75
C LEU A 50 -19.18 11.45 4.66
N GLU A 51 -18.31 12.43 4.96
CA GLU A 51 -17.29 12.92 4.04
C GLU A 51 -16.28 11.82 3.65
N LEU A 52 -15.83 11.01 4.63
CA LEU A 52 -14.98 9.85 4.38
C LEU A 52 -15.65 8.86 3.45
N LEU A 53 -16.91 8.49 3.73
CA LEU A 53 -17.69 7.56 2.91
C LEU A 53 -17.93 8.09 1.50
N LEU A 54 -18.16 9.40 1.32
CA LEU A 54 -18.29 10.01 0.01
C LEU A 54 -16.99 9.89 -0.79
N TYR A 55 -15.84 10.21 -0.20
CA TYR A 55 -14.56 10.04 -0.91
C TYR A 55 -14.26 8.57 -1.21
N THR A 56 -14.52 7.66 -0.28
CA THR A 56 -14.41 6.21 -0.52
C THR A 56 -15.32 5.75 -1.65
N SER A 57 -16.56 6.22 -1.70
CA SER A 57 -17.48 5.84 -2.77
C SER A 57 -16.92 6.23 -4.15
N ALA A 58 -16.35 7.43 -4.27
CA ALA A 58 -15.75 7.92 -5.50
C ALA A 58 -14.53 7.09 -5.96
N THR A 59 -13.75 6.54 -5.03
CA THR A 59 -12.60 5.66 -5.37
C THR A 59 -13.05 4.26 -5.81
N LEU A 60 -14.24 3.82 -5.39
CA LEU A 60 -14.81 2.51 -5.71
C LEU A 60 -15.61 2.48 -7.01
N VAL A 61 -16.06 3.63 -7.54
CA VAL A 61 -16.84 3.71 -8.79
C VAL A 61 -16.22 2.91 -9.95
N PRO A 62 -14.92 3.04 -10.27
CA PRO A 62 -14.31 2.29 -11.39
C PRO A 62 -14.33 0.77 -11.19
N MET A 63 -14.42 0.28 -9.95
CA MET A 63 -14.53 -1.14 -9.63
C MET A 63 -16.00 -1.61 -9.62
N ALA A 64 -16.93 -0.73 -9.27
CA ALA A 64 -18.37 -1.01 -9.25
C ALA A 64 -18.99 -1.05 -10.65
N LEU A 65 -18.46 -0.30 -11.62
CA LEU A 65 -19.01 -0.23 -12.99
C LEU A 65 -18.96 -1.57 -13.76
N PRO A 66 -17.83 -2.30 -13.83
CA PRO A 66 -17.78 -3.59 -14.53
C PRO A 66 -18.76 -4.62 -13.94
N LEU A 67 -18.89 -4.63 -12.61
CA LEU A 67 -19.87 -5.41 -11.85
C LEU A 67 -21.31 -5.09 -12.25
N ALA A 68 -21.65 -3.80 -12.26
CA ALA A 68 -22.98 -3.33 -12.59
C ALA A 68 -23.36 -3.69 -14.03
N ILE A 69 -22.42 -3.58 -14.97
CA ILE A 69 -22.60 -3.92 -16.39
C ILE A 69 -22.81 -5.41 -16.57
N LEU A 70 -22.03 -6.26 -15.89
CA LEU A 70 -22.20 -7.71 -15.95
C LEU A 70 -23.61 -8.10 -15.50
N LEU A 71 -24.02 -7.62 -14.32
CA LEU A 71 -25.28 -8.01 -13.71
C LEU A 71 -26.48 -7.44 -14.49
N SER A 72 -26.41 -6.19 -14.91
CA SER A 72 -27.48 -5.54 -15.70
C SER A 72 -27.63 -6.14 -17.10
N SER A 73 -26.53 -6.53 -17.76
CA SER A 73 -26.60 -7.18 -19.08
C SER A 73 -27.24 -8.57 -18.98
N ILE A 74 -26.86 -9.38 -17.99
CA ILE A 74 -27.50 -10.68 -17.77
C ILE A 74 -28.98 -10.52 -17.44
N MET A 75 -29.34 -9.59 -16.54
CA MET A 75 -30.75 -9.32 -16.19
C MET A 75 -31.56 -8.85 -17.40
N THR A 76 -31.02 -7.94 -18.21
CA THR A 76 -31.74 -7.39 -19.36
C THR A 76 -32.02 -8.48 -20.40
N PHE A 77 -30.98 -9.21 -20.83
CA PHE A 77 -31.17 -10.26 -21.83
C PHE A 77 -31.88 -11.51 -21.28
N GLY A 78 -31.73 -11.78 -19.97
CA GLY A 78 -32.48 -12.82 -19.27
C GLY A 78 -33.97 -12.53 -19.24
N ASN A 79 -34.38 -11.32 -18.83
CA ASN A 79 -35.78 -10.92 -18.81
C ASN A 79 -36.39 -10.89 -20.23
N LEU A 80 -35.65 -10.38 -21.22
CA LEU A 80 -36.07 -10.45 -22.63
C LEU A 80 -36.25 -11.91 -23.09
N GLY A 81 -35.41 -12.83 -22.60
CA GLY A 81 -35.52 -14.26 -22.87
C GLY A 81 -36.71 -14.92 -22.19
N GLU A 82 -36.98 -14.56 -20.93
CA GLU A 82 -38.07 -15.10 -20.10
C GLU A 82 -39.44 -14.65 -20.61
N ASN A 83 -39.58 -13.38 -21.00
CA ASN A 83 -40.82 -12.84 -21.57
C ASN A 83 -41.03 -13.21 -23.06
N TYR A 84 -40.21 -14.12 -23.61
CA TYR A 84 -40.21 -14.51 -25.02
C TYR A 84 -40.00 -13.36 -26.03
N GLU A 85 -39.66 -12.15 -25.58
CA GLU A 85 -39.40 -10.98 -26.43
C GLU A 85 -38.16 -11.18 -27.29
N LEU A 86 -37.09 -11.75 -26.71
CA LEU A 86 -35.86 -12.06 -27.44
C LEU A 86 -36.09 -13.10 -28.53
N VAL A 87 -36.97 -14.08 -28.28
CA VAL A 87 -37.34 -15.11 -29.26
C VAL A 87 -38.14 -14.50 -30.40
N ALA A 88 -39.13 -13.66 -30.10
CA ALA A 88 -39.93 -12.96 -31.11
C ALA A 88 -39.06 -12.05 -32.01
N LEU A 89 -38.08 -11.34 -31.43
CA LEU A 89 -37.14 -10.51 -32.18
C LEU A 89 -36.27 -11.35 -33.13
N LYS A 90 -35.76 -12.49 -32.66
CA LYS A 90 -34.97 -13.42 -33.48
C LYS A 90 -35.79 -14.04 -34.61
N SER A 91 -37.03 -14.47 -34.33
CA SER A 91 -37.96 -15.01 -35.34
C SER A 91 -38.31 -13.99 -36.42
N SER A 92 -38.20 -12.69 -36.11
CA SER A 92 -38.36 -11.61 -37.09
C SER A 92 -37.11 -11.38 -37.98
N GLY A 93 -36.11 -12.27 -37.90
CA GLY A 93 -34.88 -12.20 -38.70
C GLY A 93 -33.78 -11.31 -38.11
N LEU A 94 -33.90 -10.87 -36.86
CA LEU A 94 -32.86 -10.07 -36.20
C LEU A 94 -31.79 -10.96 -35.56
N SER A 95 -30.53 -10.77 -35.95
CA SER A 95 -29.40 -11.41 -35.26
C SER A 95 -29.25 -10.90 -33.83
N LEU A 96 -28.78 -11.75 -32.91
CA LEU A 96 -28.51 -11.36 -31.52
C LEU A 96 -27.52 -10.18 -31.45
N THR A 97 -26.50 -10.18 -32.31
CA THR A 97 -25.51 -9.11 -32.40
C THR A 97 -26.14 -7.75 -32.74
N ARG A 98 -27.17 -7.72 -33.59
CA ARG A 98 -27.89 -6.49 -33.94
C ARG A 98 -28.76 -5.98 -32.79
N ILE A 99 -29.32 -6.90 -31.99
CA ILE A 99 -30.07 -6.56 -30.76
C ILE A 99 -29.13 -6.00 -29.70
N MET A 100 -27.92 -6.55 -29.58
CA MET A 100 -26.88 -6.11 -28.63
C MET A 100 -26.17 -4.80 -29.01
N MET A 101 -26.10 -4.46 -30.30
CA MET A 101 -25.39 -3.28 -30.82
C MET A 101 -25.63 -1.96 -30.04
N PRO A 102 -26.86 -1.54 -29.71
CA PRO A 102 -27.08 -0.31 -28.94
C PRO A 102 -26.44 -0.36 -27.55
N LEU A 103 -26.38 -1.54 -26.92
CA LEU A 103 -25.73 -1.72 -25.62
C LEU A 103 -24.22 -1.83 -25.72
N ILE A 104 -23.68 -2.34 -26.84
CA ILE A 104 -22.24 -2.29 -27.11
C ILE A 104 -21.78 -0.83 -27.18
N ILE A 105 -22.49 0.01 -27.93
CA ILE A 105 -22.18 1.45 -28.03
C ILE A 105 -22.27 2.12 -26.65
N LEU A 106 -23.33 1.82 -25.90
CA LEU A 106 -23.49 2.32 -24.54
C LEU A 106 -22.36 1.85 -23.61
N SER A 107 -21.94 0.59 -23.71
CA SER A 107 -20.85 0.03 -22.90
C SER A 107 -19.49 0.65 -23.23
N VAL A 108 -19.23 0.98 -24.50
CA VAL A 108 -18.03 1.72 -24.90
C VAL A 108 -18.05 3.13 -24.32
N PHE A 109 -19.22 3.80 -24.34
CA PHE A 109 -19.39 5.10 -23.71
C PHE A 109 -19.18 5.06 -22.19
N ILE A 110 -19.77 4.07 -21.50
CA ILE A 110 -19.57 3.88 -20.05
C ILE A 110 -18.10 3.55 -19.73
N SER A 111 -17.41 2.77 -20.58
CA SER A 111 -15.98 2.50 -20.44
C SER A 111 -15.15 3.80 -20.52
N GLY A 112 -15.51 4.71 -21.44
CA GLY A 112 -14.89 6.04 -21.51
C GLY A 112 -15.11 6.86 -20.23
N ILE A 113 -16.32 6.83 -19.67
CA ILE A 113 -16.63 7.47 -18.38
C ILE A 113 -15.83 6.82 -17.25
N ALA A 114 -15.72 5.49 -17.21
CA ALA A 114 -14.95 4.76 -16.21
C ALA A 114 -13.47 5.16 -16.27
N PHE A 115 -12.91 5.32 -17.47
CA PHE A 115 -11.54 5.79 -17.67
C PHE A 115 -11.35 7.21 -17.16
N PHE A 116 -12.27 8.12 -17.49
CA PHE A 116 -12.25 9.49 -16.99
C PHE A 116 -12.31 9.53 -15.45
N PHE A 117 -13.20 8.75 -14.84
CA PHE A 117 -13.27 8.62 -13.38
C PHE A 117 -11.96 8.09 -12.80
N SER A 118 -11.40 7.03 -13.36
CA SER A 118 -10.16 6.41 -12.89
C SER A 118 -8.93 7.32 -13.06
N ASN A 119 -8.91 8.15 -14.11
CA ASN A 119 -7.79 9.03 -14.41
C ASN A 119 -7.85 10.37 -13.66
N ASN A 120 -9.03 10.95 -13.45
CA ASN A 120 -9.19 12.31 -12.94
C ASN A 120 -9.82 12.35 -11.54
N ILE A 121 -10.90 11.61 -11.31
CA ILE A 121 -11.68 11.69 -10.06
C ILE A 121 -11.05 10.81 -8.97
N MET A 122 -10.71 9.58 -9.32
CA MET A 122 -10.13 8.60 -8.39
C MET A 122 -8.84 9.09 -7.72
N PRO A 123 -7.88 9.75 -8.42
CA PRO A 123 -6.66 10.23 -7.76
C PRO A 123 -6.93 11.35 -6.75
N LEU A 124 -7.81 12.30 -7.09
CA LEU A 124 -8.24 13.38 -6.19
C LEU A 124 -9.00 12.82 -4.99
N ALA A 125 -9.89 11.85 -5.22
CA ALA A 125 -10.63 11.17 -4.17
C ALA A 125 -9.69 10.37 -3.26
N ASN A 126 -8.70 9.65 -3.81
CA ASN A 126 -7.70 8.92 -3.03
C ASN A 126 -6.85 9.85 -2.16
N LEU A 127 -6.50 11.03 -2.65
CA LEU A 127 -5.75 12.04 -1.91
C LEU A 127 -6.54 12.51 -0.70
N LYS A 128 -7.79 12.96 -0.91
CA LYS A 128 -8.65 13.45 0.18
C LYS A 128 -9.02 12.34 1.16
N PHE A 129 -9.28 11.14 0.63
CA PHE A 129 -9.54 9.95 1.41
C PHE A 129 -8.37 9.62 2.35
N ASN A 130 -7.13 9.58 1.85
CA ASN A 130 -5.97 9.22 2.67
C ASN A 130 -5.64 10.29 3.71
N ALA A 131 -5.77 11.58 3.36
CA ALA A 131 -5.59 12.67 4.32
C ALA A 131 -6.63 12.58 5.46
N LEU A 132 -7.90 12.41 5.11
CA LEU A 132 -8.96 12.28 6.09
C LEU A 132 -8.84 10.99 6.92
N LEU A 133 -8.47 9.88 6.30
CA LEU A 133 -8.23 8.62 6.98
C LEU A 133 -7.07 8.74 7.97
N TYR A 134 -6.00 9.46 7.63
CA TYR A 134 -4.90 9.72 8.54
C TYR A 134 -5.35 10.52 9.77
N ASP A 135 -6.16 11.56 9.56
CA ASP A 135 -6.73 12.36 10.65
C ASP A 135 -7.64 11.52 11.55
N VAL A 136 -8.50 10.68 10.95
CA VAL A 136 -9.38 9.74 11.65
C VAL A 136 -8.58 8.69 12.43
N ARG A 137 -7.47 8.21 11.87
CA ARG A 137 -6.61 7.22 12.51
C ARG A 137 -5.90 7.77 13.74
N ASN A 138 -5.37 8.98 13.64
CA ASN A 138 -4.60 9.63 14.71
C ASN A 138 -5.48 10.28 15.78
N GLN A 139 -6.78 10.42 15.53
CA GLN A 139 -7.74 10.88 16.51
C GLN A 139 -7.74 9.94 17.73
N ARG A 140 -7.53 10.50 18.93
CA ARG A 140 -7.60 9.70 20.17
C ARG A 140 -9.05 9.23 20.42
N PRO A 141 -9.24 8.00 20.95
CA PRO A 141 -10.53 7.54 21.45
C PRO A 141 -11.16 8.53 22.43
N GLN A 142 -12.49 8.57 22.53
CA GLN A 142 -13.14 9.44 23.51
C GLN A 142 -12.70 9.08 24.94
N LEU A 143 -12.27 10.09 25.69
CA LEU A 143 -11.83 9.93 27.08
C LEU A 143 -12.97 9.40 27.95
N THR A 144 -12.86 8.14 28.37
CA THR A 144 -13.84 7.49 29.25
C THR A 144 -13.14 7.10 30.54
N ILE A 145 -13.24 7.93 31.57
CA ILE A 145 -12.69 7.61 32.89
C ILE A 145 -13.50 6.44 33.47
N LYS A 146 -12.90 5.25 33.49
CA LYS A 146 -13.44 4.06 34.16
C LYS A 146 -13.15 4.10 35.66
N GLU A 147 -14.10 3.67 36.47
CA GLU A 147 -13.97 3.59 37.92
C GLU A 147 -12.94 2.54 38.34
N GLY A 148 -12.16 2.83 39.38
CA GLY A 148 -11.20 1.91 39.99
C GLY A 148 -9.92 1.65 39.21
N ILE A 149 -9.80 2.14 37.97
CA ILE A 149 -8.64 1.91 37.08
C ILE A 149 -7.90 3.23 36.83
N PHE A 150 -6.57 3.18 36.71
CA PHE A 150 -5.77 4.30 36.24
C PHE A 150 -5.99 4.53 34.75
N ASN A 151 -6.52 5.70 34.38
CA ASN A 151 -6.64 6.13 32.99
C ASN A 151 -5.43 6.97 32.61
N ASN A 152 -4.70 6.52 31.60
CA ASN A 152 -3.51 7.18 31.06
C ASN A 152 -3.78 7.79 29.67
N ASP A 153 -5.04 8.03 29.35
CA ASP A 153 -5.48 8.50 28.03
C ASP A 153 -5.02 9.95 27.75
N ILE A 154 -4.78 10.72 28.82
CA ILE A 154 -4.28 12.09 28.72
C ILE A 154 -2.76 12.10 28.83
N GLU A 155 -2.11 12.73 27.86
CA GLU A 155 -0.66 12.83 27.86
C GLU A 155 -0.15 13.62 29.06
N GLY A 156 0.85 13.06 29.76
CA GLY A 156 1.43 13.68 30.95
C GLY A 156 0.60 13.54 32.23
N TYR A 157 -0.54 12.85 32.22
CA TYR A 157 -1.35 12.63 33.42
C TYR A 157 -1.80 11.17 33.56
N SER A 158 -1.77 10.64 34.79
CA SER A 158 -2.44 9.39 35.15
C SER A 158 -3.49 9.68 36.20
N ILE A 159 -4.76 9.44 35.88
CA ILE A 159 -5.90 9.77 36.73
C ILE A 159 -6.62 8.48 37.13
N LYS A 160 -6.76 8.26 38.44
CA LYS A 160 -7.63 7.23 39.01
C LYS A 160 -8.77 7.88 39.76
N VAL A 161 -9.96 7.35 39.56
CA VAL A 161 -11.18 7.75 40.27
C VAL A 161 -11.77 6.51 40.92
N GLY A 162 -12.07 6.57 42.22
CA GLY A 162 -12.70 5.46 42.94
C GLY A 162 -14.15 5.25 42.48
N LYS A 163 -14.95 6.31 42.46
CA LYS A 163 -16.37 6.26 42.07
C LYS A 163 -16.78 7.50 41.28
N LYS A 164 -17.64 7.33 40.28
CA LYS A 164 -18.15 8.41 39.42
C LYS A 164 -19.67 8.47 39.51
N ASP A 165 -20.20 9.62 39.90
CA ASP A 165 -21.63 9.92 39.84
C ASP A 165 -21.96 10.60 38.51
N ASN A 166 -22.56 9.83 37.58
CA ASN A 166 -22.90 10.30 36.24
C ASN A 166 -23.99 11.40 36.23
N ASN A 167 -24.81 11.54 37.28
CA ASN A 167 -25.89 12.53 37.30
C ASN A 167 -25.42 13.92 37.73
N LYS A 168 -24.34 14.01 38.51
CA LYS A 168 -23.82 15.28 39.07
C LYS A 168 -22.44 15.68 38.50
N ASN A 169 -21.87 14.88 37.59
CA ASN A 169 -20.48 15.03 37.11
C ASN A 169 -19.46 15.11 38.26
N MET A 170 -19.74 14.42 39.37
CA MET A 170 -18.90 14.37 40.55
C MET A 170 -18.11 13.07 40.57
N LEU A 171 -16.83 13.19 40.93
CA LEU A 171 -15.86 12.11 41.07
C LEU A 171 -15.46 12.03 42.53
N TYR A 172 -15.23 10.81 43.02
CA TYR A 172 -14.81 10.55 44.40
C TYR A 172 -13.53 9.72 44.42
N ASP A 173 -12.72 9.94 45.44
CA ASP A 173 -11.41 9.30 45.62
C ASP A 173 -10.52 9.48 44.38
N ILE A 174 -10.16 10.73 44.12
CA ILE A 174 -9.41 11.14 42.94
C ILE A 174 -7.91 11.11 43.27
N LEU A 175 -7.14 10.43 42.42
CA LEU A 175 -5.69 10.39 42.47
C LEU A 175 -5.14 10.82 41.11
N ILE A 176 -4.34 11.87 41.07
CA ILE A 176 -3.75 12.43 39.85
C ILE A 176 -2.22 12.39 40.00
N TYR A 177 -1.57 11.67 39.09
CA TYR A 177 -0.12 11.78 38.88
C TYR A 177 0.15 12.73 37.72
N ASP A 178 1.04 13.70 37.92
CA ASP A 178 1.56 14.57 36.86
C ASP A 178 2.94 14.07 36.41
N HIS A 179 3.01 13.64 35.14
CA HIS A 179 4.21 13.13 34.48
C HIS A 179 4.72 14.05 33.37
N LYS A 180 4.24 15.30 33.25
CA LYS A 180 4.62 16.23 32.16
C LYS A 180 6.13 16.37 31.94
N ASN A 181 6.91 16.28 33.01
CA ASN A 181 8.35 16.47 32.97
C ASN A 181 9.16 15.18 32.71
N SER A 182 8.52 14.04 32.47
CA SER A 182 9.16 12.71 32.24
C SER A 182 10.19 12.31 33.31
N MET A 183 10.11 12.92 34.51
CA MET A 183 11.06 12.75 35.61
C MET A 183 10.52 11.86 36.74
N GLY A 184 9.58 10.95 36.42
CA GLY A 184 8.92 10.07 37.39
C GLY A 184 7.68 10.68 38.05
N ASN A 185 7.30 10.16 39.22
CA ASN A 185 6.05 10.50 39.93
C ASN A 185 6.26 11.65 40.92
N LYS A 186 6.81 12.77 40.45
CA LYS A 186 7.24 13.86 41.34
C LYS A 186 6.09 14.69 41.89
N ARG A 187 4.95 14.72 41.23
CA ARG A 187 3.77 15.46 41.68
C ARG A 187 2.55 14.57 41.71
N VAL A 188 1.95 14.45 42.89
CA VAL A 188 0.77 13.59 43.14
C VAL A 188 -0.28 14.41 43.86
N THR A 189 -1.49 14.45 43.31
CA THR A 189 -2.62 15.13 43.94
C THR A 189 -3.67 14.11 44.34
N VAL A 190 -4.09 14.15 45.61
CA VAL A 190 -5.12 13.29 46.18
C VAL A 190 -6.29 14.17 46.60
N ALA A 191 -7.51 13.88 46.16
CA ALA A 191 -8.70 14.65 46.56
C ALA A 191 -9.86 13.72 46.90
N LYS A 192 -10.67 14.10 47.89
CA LYS A 192 -11.84 13.31 48.31
C LYS A 192 -12.96 13.35 47.28
N SER A 193 -13.21 14.52 46.70
CA SER A 193 -14.20 14.68 45.64
C SER A 193 -13.75 15.72 44.62
N GLY A 194 -14.41 15.77 43.47
CA GLY A 194 -14.15 16.78 42.48
C GLY A 194 -15.14 16.75 41.33
N SER A 195 -15.38 17.90 40.71
CA SER A 195 -16.18 18.01 39.49
C SER A 195 -15.31 17.93 38.26
N MET A 196 -15.80 17.25 37.23
CA MET A 196 -15.15 17.17 35.92
C MET A 196 -16.03 17.82 34.87
N ILE A 197 -15.52 18.87 34.25
CA ILE A 197 -16.20 19.58 33.17
C ILE A 197 -15.27 19.62 31.96
N MET A 198 -15.79 19.16 30.83
CA MET A 198 -15.14 19.36 29.53
C MET A 198 -15.57 20.71 28.97
N THR A 199 -14.62 21.54 28.55
CA THR A 199 -14.93 22.76 27.80
C THR A 199 -15.75 22.43 26.53
N ASN A 200 -16.65 23.32 26.09
CA ASN A 200 -17.48 23.10 24.89
C ASN A 200 -16.64 22.75 23.65
N ASN A 201 -15.44 23.33 23.55
CA ASN A 201 -14.50 23.10 22.45
C ASN A 201 -13.62 21.85 22.65
N LYS A 202 -13.81 21.08 23.74
CA LYS A 202 -13.03 19.90 24.14
C LYS A 202 -11.51 20.13 24.20
N GLN A 203 -11.09 21.37 24.45
CA GLN A 203 -9.67 21.76 24.50
C GLN A 203 -9.07 21.48 25.87
N TYR A 204 -9.87 21.75 26.90
CA TYR A 204 -9.46 21.61 28.29
C TYR A 204 -10.45 20.73 29.05
N LEU A 205 -9.89 19.83 29.84
CA LEU A 205 -10.57 19.15 30.93
C LEU A 205 -10.33 19.98 32.20
N ILE A 206 -11.40 20.55 32.74
CA ILE A 206 -11.36 21.31 33.98
C ILE A 206 -11.77 20.36 35.11
N LEU A 207 -10.83 20.10 36.01
CA LEU A 207 -11.05 19.30 37.21
C LEU A 207 -11.03 20.25 38.41
N THR A 208 -12.19 20.46 39.04
CA THR A 208 -12.29 21.20 40.29
C THR A 208 -12.28 20.20 41.43
N LEU A 209 -11.16 20.10 42.15
CA LEU A 209 -10.92 19.16 43.23
C LEU A 209 -11.27 19.79 44.57
N TYR A 210 -11.94 19.04 45.45
CA TYR A 210 -12.34 19.46 46.78
C TYR A 210 -11.70 18.60 47.86
N ASP A 211 -11.29 19.25 48.96
CA ASP A 211 -10.67 18.64 50.13
C ASP A 211 -9.53 17.67 49.78
N GLY A 212 -8.42 18.24 49.30
CA GLY A 212 -7.30 17.48 48.79
C GLY A 212 -5.93 17.91 49.30
N VAL A 213 -4.94 17.12 48.90
CA VAL A 213 -3.54 17.30 49.25
C VAL A 213 -2.71 17.06 48.00
N ALA A 214 -1.90 18.04 47.63
CA ALA A 214 -0.87 17.89 46.60
C ALA A 214 0.49 17.65 47.27
N TYR A 215 1.21 16.66 46.75
CA TYR A 215 2.56 16.28 47.13
C TYR A 215 3.49 16.59 45.96
N GLU A 216 4.60 17.27 46.21
CA GLU A 216 5.62 17.56 45.21
C GLU A 216 7.02 17.24 45.75
N GLU A 217 7.80 16.47 44.99
CA GLU A 217 9.20 16.15 45.29
C GLU A 217 10.14 17.01 44.43
N GLY A 218 11.16 17.61 45.05
CA GLY A 218 12.14 18.46 44.38
C GLY A 218 12.99 17.73 43.32
N ASN A 219 13.58 18.50 42.40
CA ASN A 219 14.40 17.96 41.31
C ASN A 219 15.81 17.53 41.76
N GLU A 220 16.29 16.38 41.25
CA GLU A 220 17.64 15.84 41.51
C GLU A 220 18.82 16.67 40.94
N ARG A 221 18.57 17.75 40.20
CA ARG A 221 19.62 18.44 39.41
C ARG A 221 20.66 19.19 40.24
N GLU A 222 20.50 19.32 41.55
CA GLU A 222 21.48 19.94 42.46
C GLU A 222 21.93 18.96 43.55
N LYS A 223 22.55 17.83 43.18
CA LYS A 223 23.25 17.00 44.18
C LYS A 223 24.57 17.64 44.59
N LYS A 224 24.66 18.12 45.83
CA LYS A 224 25.87 17.91 46.64
C LYS A 224 25.85 16.45 47.10
N LYS A 225 26.99 15.76 46.96
CA LYS A 225 27.19 14.30 47.03
C LYS A 225 26.77 13.60 48.34
N TYR A 226 26.17 14.29 49.31
CA TYR A 226 25.99 13.84 50.69
C TYR A 226 24.57 13.98 51.30
N GLU A 227 23.59 14.59 50.61
CA GLU A 227 22.21 14.66 51.12
C GLU A 227 21.33 13.56 50.50
N LYS A 228 20.78 12.68 51.35
CA LYS A 228 19.94 11.53 50.96
C LYS A 228 18.44 11.86 50.87
N SER A 229 17.99 13.01 51.35
CA SER A 229 16.58 13.39 51.38
C SER A 229 16.30 14.50 50.37
N LEU A 230 15.39 14.25 49.42
CA LEU A 230 14.85 15.30 48.57
C LEU A 230 13.91 16.19 49.39
N PRO A 231 13.91 17.52 49.20
CA PRO A 231 12.88 18.36 49.77
C PRO A 231 11.53 17.91 49.22
N HIS A 232 10.58 17.66 50.13
CA HIS A 232 9.20 17.34 49.79
C HIS A 232 8.32 18.50 50.23
N GLN A 233 7.39 18.90 49.36
CA GLN A 233 6.41 19.94 49.62
C GLN A 233 5.03 19.29 49.68
N ARG A 234 4.23 19.71 50.66
CA ARG A 234 2.84 19.28 50.83
C ARG A 234 1.95 20.50 50.90
N GLU A 235 0.99 20.58 49.99
CA GLU A 235 -0.02 21.62 49.94
C GLU A 235 -1.38 21.02 50.27
N LYS A 236 -2.07 21.54 51.29
CA LYS A 236 -3.46 21.19 51.60
C LYS A 236 -4.37 22.27 51.06
N PHE A 237 -5.43 21.87 50.34
CA PHE A 237 -6.37 22.81 49.74
C PHE A 237 -7.81 22.39 50.02
N ALA A 238 -8.68 23.39 50.22
CA ALA A 238 -10.12 23.19 50.28
C ALA A 238 -10.69 23.03 48.86
N GLU A 239 -10.21 23.84 47.91
CA GLU A 239 -10.56 23.79 46.50
C GLU A 239 -9.32 24.04 45.64
N GLN A 240 -9.11 23.21 44.62
CA GLN A 240 -8.05 23.39 43.62
C GLN A 240 -8.59 23.07 42.23
N THR A 241 -8.41 23.99 41.29
CA THR A 241 -8.77 23.75 39.89
C THR A 241 -7.54 23.36 39.08
N VAL A 242 -7.58 22.19 38.45
CA VAL A 242 -6.56 21.68 37.54
C VAL A 242 -7.12 21.74 36.13
N MET A 243 -6.47 22.53 35.27
CA MET A 243 -6.79 22.61 33.85
C MET A 243 -5.83 21.72 33.07
N ILE A 244 -6.35 20.66 32.47
CA ILE A 244 -5.57 19.72 31.68
C ILE A 244 -5.87 19.96 30.20
N GLU A 245 -4.83 20.26 29.42
CA GLU A 245 -4.94 20.39 27.97
C GLU A 245 -5.08 19.01 27.32
N LEU A 246 -6.09 18.86 26.47
CA LEU A 246 -6.38 17.63 25.75
C LEU A 246 -5.74 17.66 24.35
N ALA A 247 -4.41 17.60 24.31
CA ALA A 247 -3.68 17.47 23.07
C ALA A 247 -4.02 16.14 22.36
N GLY A 248 -4.32 16.20 21.06
CA GLY A 248 -4.67 15.03 20.24
C GLY A 248 -6.14 14.56 20.30
N PHE A 249 -7.00 15.24 21.06
CA PHE A 249 -8.46 15.00 21.07
C PHE A 249 -9.22 15.92 20.09
N ARG A 250 -8.58 16.96 19.55
CA ARG A 250 -9.15 17.77 18.47
C ARG A 250 -8.88 17.12 17.12
N PHE A 251 -9.92 17.01 16.31
CA PHE A 251 -9.75 16.66 14.90
C PHE A 251 -8.95 17.76 14.19
N SER A 252 -7.74 17.45 13.75
CA SER A 252 -6.90 18.35 12.96
C SER A 252 -6.90 17.91 11.51
N ARG A 253 -7.15 18.84 10.58
CA ARG A 253 -7.03 18.57 9.14
C ARG A 253 -5.56 18.57 8.76
N THR A 254 -5.05 17.41 8.38
CA THR A 254 -3.69 17.31 7.83
C THR A 254 -3.66 17.91 6.43
N SER A 255 -2.55 18.55 6.06
CA SER A 255 -2.42 19.13 4.73
C SER A 255 -2.33 18.03 3.67
N GLU A 256 -3.14 18.19 2.62
CA GLU A 256 -3.22 17.28 1.47
C GLU A 256 -1.85 17.04 0.82
N ASN A 257 -0.98 18.06 0.84
CA ASN A 257 0.36 18.04 0.23
C ASN A 257 1.26 16.91 0.75
N LEU A 258 1.04 16.43 1.98
CA LEU A 258 1.83 15.33 2.55
C LEU A 258 1.62 14.01 1.81
N PHE A 259 0.49 13.86 1.13
CA PHE A 259 0.12 12.62 0.47
C PHE A 259 0.34 12.64 -1.06
N ASN A 260 0.48 13.83 -1.65
CA ASN A 260 0.55 14.04 -3.10
C ASN A 260 1.58 13.19 -3.84
N ASN A 261 2.67 12.78 -3.20
CA ASN A 261 3.72 11.98 -3.83
C ASN A 261 3.41 10.48 -3.93
N ASN A 262 2.28 10.02 -3.40
CA ASN A 262 1.91 8.62 -3.49
C ASN A 262 1.38 8.28 -4.89
N TYR A 263 1.87 7.18 -5.47
CA TYR A 263 1.57 6.74 -6.83
C TYR A 263 0.06 6.56 -7.11
N GLN A 264 -0.74 6.27 -6.09
CA GLN A 264 -2.21 6.15 -6.18
C GLN A 264 -2.95 7.48 -6.42
N MET A 265 -2.26 8.61 -6.24
CA MET A 265 -2.79 9.98 -6.38
C MET A 265 -2.42 10.62 -7.70
N PHE A 266 -1.69 9.90 -8.55
CA PHE A 266 -1.27 10.41 -9.84
C PHE A 266 -2.32 10.13 -10.92
N SER A 267 -2.53 11.15 -11.76
CA SER A 267 -3.12 10.99 -13.08
C SER A 267 -2.17 10.22 -14.00
N LEU A 268 -2.67 9.76 -15.14
CA LEU A 268 -1.87 9.02 -16.12
C LEU A 268 -0.64 9.81 -16.59
N ARG A 269 -0.79 11.12 -16.85
CA ARG A 269 0.32 11.99 -17.26
C ARG A 269 1.38 12.10 -16.16
N GLN A 270 0.95 12.26 -14.91
CA GLN A 270 1.86 12.31 -13.76
C GLN A 270 2.56 10.97 -13.53
N LEU A 271 1.85 9.85 -13.71
CA LEU A 271 2.43 8.50 -13.63
C LEU A 271 3.52 8.31 -14.68
N THR A 272 3.29 8.71 -15.94
CA THR A 272 4.30 8.58 -17.00
C THR A 272 5.56 9.36 -16.65
N ILE A 273 5.43 10.63 -16.24
CA ILE A 273 6.58 11.46 -15.83
C ILE A 273 7.30 10.86 -14.62
N ALA A 274 6.55 10.35 -13.63
CA ALA A 274 7.11 9.73 -12.44
C ALA A 274 7.88 8.44 -12.80
N ILE A 275 7.32 7.59 -13.66
CA ILE A 275 7.95 6.36 -14.15
C ILE A 275 9.28 6.70 -14.86
N ASP A 276 9.26 7.65 -15.80
CA ASP A 276 10.46 8.08 -16.53
C ASP A 276 11.54 8.60 -15.57
N SER A 277 11.15 9.44 -14.61
CA SER A 277 12.06 9.97 -13.60
C SER A 277 12.66 8.86 -12.72
N LEU A 278 11.88 7.85 -12.36
CA LEU A 278 12.36 6.71 -11.58
C LEU A 278 13.36 5.85 -12.36
N TYR A 279 13.11 5.60 -13.65
CA TYR A 279 14.06 4.89 -14.52
C TYR A 279 15.38 5.63 -14.65
N ILE A 280 15.34 6.95 -14.93
CA ILE A 280 16.55 7.80 -14.95
C ILE A 280 17.29 7.75 -13.61
N GLY A 281 16.56 7.72 -12.50
CA GLY A 281 17.13 7.58 -11.16
C GLY A 281 17.86 6.27 -10.94
N ILE A 282 17.36 5.15 -11.49
CA ILE A 282 18.04 3.85 -11.46
C ILE A 282 19.31 3.88 -12.29
N ASP A 283 19.26 4.39 -13.52
CA ASP A 283 20.43 4.44 -14.41
C ASP A 283 21.56 5.29 -13.81
N LYS A 284 21.21 6.42 -13.19
CA LYS A 284 22.15 7.26 -12.45
C LYS A 284 22.78 6.50 -11.27
N SER A 285 21.95 5.80 -10.50
CA SER A 285 22.42 5.00 -9.35
C SER A 285 23.35 3.87 -9.80
N TYR A 286 23.04 3.22 -10.93
CA TYR A 286 23.88 2.16 -11.51
C TYR A 286 25.24 2.72 -11.97
N SER A 287 25.24 3.86 -12.65
CA SER A 287 26.45 4.53 -13.10
C SER A 287 27.33 4.95 -11.90
N GLN A 288 26.72 5.49 -10.85
CA GLN A 288 27.42 5.85 -9.61
C GLN A 288 28.00 4.62 -8.90
N LEU A 289 27.23 3.53 -8.82
CA LEU A 289 27.70 2.26 -8.25
C LEU A 289 28.92 1.75 -9.03
N SER A 290 28.83 1.71 -10.37
CA SER A 290 29.93 1.28 -11.23
C SER A 290 31.19 2.13 -11.02
N GLN A 291 31.07 3.46 -11.01
CA GLN A 291 32.20 4.37 -10.76
C GLN A 291 32.80 4.17 -9.36
N ASN A 292 31.97 4.02 -8.33
CA ASN A 292 32.42 3.78 -6.96
C ASN A 292 33.14 2.44 -6.82
N LEU A 293 32.66 1.38 -7.50
CA LEU A 293 33.34 0.09 -7.54
C LEU A 293 34.68 0.21 -8.24
N ILE A 294 34.73 0.80 -9.45
CA ILE A 294 35.98 0.99 -10.19
C ILE A 294 36.99 1.77 -9.34
N ARG A 295 36.58 2.84 -8.66
CA ARG A 295 37.45 3.65 -7.79
C ARG A 295 37.97 2.89 -6.58
N ASN A 296 37.16 2.00 -6.00
CA ASN A 296 37.45 1.35 -4.72
C ASN A 296 38.04 -0.06 -4.86
N THR A 297 37.78 -0.78 -5.96
CA THR A 297 38.17 -2.19 -6.14
C THR A 297 39.22 -2.39 -7.24
N PHE A 298 39.17 -1.62 -8.32
CA PHE A 298 40.19 -1.66 -9.35
C PHE A 298 41.27 -0.66 -8.97
N PHE A 299 42.48 -1.17 -8.68
CA PHE A 299 43.72 -0.43 -8.42
C PHE A 299 43.53 1.07 -8.29
N ARG A 300 43.57 1.60 -7.06
CA ARG A 300 43.84 3.03 -6.82
C ARG A 300 45.01 3.39 -7.72
N LYS A 301 44.74 4.05 -8.85
CA LYS A 301 45.76 4.47 -9.82
C LYS A 301 46.79 5.38 -9.15
N GLU A 302 46.37 6.02 -8.05
CA GLU A 302 47.16 6.85 -7.13
C GLU A 302 48.10 6.06 -6.21
N PHE A 303 47.85 4.78 -5.91
CA PHE A 303 48.74 3.98 -5.05
C PHE A 303 50.09 3.64 -5.74
N LEU A 304 50.14 3.78 -7.07
CA LEU A 304 51.37 3.65 -7.85
C LEU A 304 52.04 5.01 -8.16
N GLN A 305 51.38 6.14 -7.85
CA GLN A 305 52.00 7.46 -7.97
C GLN A 305 52.72 7.90 -6.69
N ASP A 306 52.34 7.36 -5.54
CA ASP A 306 52.91 7.71 -4.23
C ASP A 306 53.75 6.61 -3.57
N ALA A 307 54.47 5.81 -4.36
CA ALA A 307 55.63 5.09 -3.83
C ALA A 307 56.74 6.08 -3.36
N ASP A 308 56.74 7.32 -3.88
CA ASP A 308 57.57 8.43 -3.39
C ASP A 308 56.99 9.12 -2.15
N GLY A 309 55.68 9.02 -1.90
CA GLY A 309 54.99 9.60 -0.73
C GLY A 309 55.38 8.96 0.61
N ILE A 310 55.83 7.70 0.59
CA ILE A 310 56.33 7.02 1.79
C ILE A 310 57.72 7.56 2.22
N LYS A 311 58.51 8.11 1.29
CA LYS A 311 59.74 8.86 1.62
C LYS A 311 59.44 10.32 2.01
N ALA A 312 58.44 10.96 1.42
CA ALA A 312 58.03 12.32 1.77
C ALA A 312 57.51 12.42 3.22
N GLY A 313 56.88 11.37 3.74
CA GLY A 313 56.48 11.29 5.15
C GLY A 313 57.64 11.29 6.15
N MET A 314 58.82 10.77 5.78
CA MET A 314 60.02 10.85 6.63
C MET A 314 60.80 12.16 6.46
N LEU A 315 60.80 12.77 5.26
CA LEU A 315 61.45 14.07 5.04
C LEU A 315 60.62 15.26 5.53
N GLY A 316 59.30 15.13 5.64
CA GLY A 316 58.42 16.11 6.30
C GLY A 316 58.62 16.19 7.81
N ALA A 317 59.28 15.20 8.42
CA ALA A 317 59.68 15.23 9.84
C ALA A 317 60.98 16.03 10.09
N LEU A 318 61.63 16.54 9.04
CA LEU A 318 62.78 17.43 9.14
C LEU A 318 62.40 18.80 8.57
N ASN A 319 61.71 19.59 9.41
CA ASN A 319 61.64 21.04 9.35
C ASN A 319 62.99 21.63 8.88
N VAL A 320 63.05 22.28 7.70
CA VAL A 320 63.71 23.58 7.48
C VAL A 320 63.26 24.16 6.12
N SER A 321 62.57 25.30 6.20
CA SER A 321 62.51 26.41 5.23
C SER A 321 62.58 26.12 3.72
N LYS A 322 61.40 26.27 3.10
CA LYS A 322 61.11 26.34 1.65
C LYS A 322 61.91 27.39 0.84
N LYS A 323 62.75 28.22 1.46
CA LYS A 323 63.40 29.37 0.78
C LYS A 323 64.78 29.07 0.17
N ASN A 324 65.41 27.94 0.51
CA ASN A 324 66.78 27.62 0.05
C ASN A 324 66.86 26.57 -1.08
N ILE A 325 65.73 26.01 -1.53
CA ILE A 325 65.73 24.94 -2.56
C ILE A 325 65.57 25.51 -3.98
N GLU A 326 65.00 26.70 -4.13
CA GLU A 326 64.84 27.35 -5.44
C GLU A 326 66.19 27.69 -6.10
N ASP A 327 67.26 27.90 -5.32
CA ASP A 327 68.61 28.18 -5.84
C ASP A 327 69.39 26.93 -6.30
N SER A 328 68.88 25.72 -6.08
CA SER A 328 69.53 24.47 -6.52
C SER A 328 68.98 23.93 -7.84
N LEU A 329 68.06 24.65 -8.50
CA LEU A 329 67.49 24.34 -9.83
C LEU A 329 68.48 24.55 -10.99
N LYS A 330 69.71 24.06 -10.84
CA LYS A 330 70.69 23.90 -11.92
C LYS A 330 71.22 22.46 -12.08
N ILE A 331 70.47 21.45 -11.61
CA ILE A 331 70.78 20.05 -11.94
C ILE A 331 69.73 19.48 -12.89
N LYS A 332 70.07 19.59 -14.19
CA LYS A 332 69.70 18.78 -15.36
C LYS A 332 68.30 18.16 -15.39
N LYS A 333 67.42 18.85 -16.12
CA LYS A 333 66.15 18.37 -16.71
C LYS A 333 66.25 17.00 -17.41
N GLU A 334 67.42 16.64 -17.95
CA GLU A 334 67.64 15.37 -18.68
C GLU A 334 67.56 14.10 -17.82
N LYS A 335 67.84 14.16 -16.50
CA LYS A 335 67.81 12.94 -15.66
C LYS A 335 66.40 12.52 -15.24
N LYS A 336 65.43 13.44 -15.31
CA LYS A 336 64.04 13.21 -14.87
C LYS A 336 63.24 12.40 -15.89
N GLU A 337 63.50 12.59 -17.18
CA GLU A 337 62.84 11.84 -18.26
C GLU A 337 63.34 10.39 -18.34
N ILE A 338 64.61 10.13 -18.04
CA ILE A 338 65.18 8.77 -18.02
C ILE A 338 64.59 7.97 -16.85
N LEU A 339 64.38 8.59 -15.67
CA LEU A 339 63.77 7.93 -14.53
C LEU A 339 62.28 7.64 -14.75
N GLN A 340 61.52 8.55 -15.36
CA GLN A 340 60.10 8.31 -15.66
C GLN A 340 59.85 7.17 -16.66
N LYS A 341 60.77 6.95 -17.61
CA LYS A 341 60.63 5.88 -18.60
C LYS A 341 60.96 4.49 -18.06
N ILE A 342 61.78 4.38 -17.01
CA ILE A 342 62.21 3.09 -16.44
C ILE A 342 61.16 2.50 -15.47
N TYR A 343 60.35 3.33 -14.79
CA TYR A 343 59.43 2.85 -13.75
C TYR A 343 57.99 2.57 -14.19
N PHE A 344 57.58 2.89 -15.44
CA PHE A 344 56.15 2.90 -15.78
C PHE A 344 55.69 2.06 -17.00
N THR A 345 56.52 1.14 -17.49
CA THR A 345 56.14 0.20 -18.57
C THR A 345 56.50 -1.26 -18.30
N GLY A 346 56.85 -1.61 -17.06
CA GLY A 346 56.97 -3.00 -16.63
C GLY A 346 55.61 -3.55 -16.22
N LYS A 347 55.19 -4.70 -16.76
CA LYS A 347 54.13 -5.52 -16.13
C LYS A 347 54.61 -5.87 -14.72
N ILE A 348 54.16 -5.11 -13.72
CA ILE A 348 54.45 -5.40 -12.32
C ILE A 348 53.79 -6.74 -11.99
N ASN A 349 54.60 -7.77 -11.76
CA ASN A 349 54.11 -9.07 -11.32
C ASN A 349 53.86 -9.02 -9.80
N ILE A 350 52.61 -8.78 -9.43
CA ILE A 350 52.16 -8.62 -8.03
C ILE A 350 52.51 -9.86 -7.19
N ASP A 351 52.48 -11.05 -7.80
CA ASP A 351 52.77 -12.31 -7.12
C ASP A 351 54.24 -12.40 -6.69
N SER A 352 55.15 -11.82 -7.49
CA SER A 352 56.58 -11.73 -7.15
C SER A 352 56.84 -10.72 -6.03
N ILE A 353 56.08 -9.62 -5.97
CA ILE A 353 56.18 -8.64 -4.89
C ILE A 353 55.66 -9.22 -3.58
N TYR A 354 54.53 -9.94 -3.63
CA TYR A 354 53.93 -10.58 -2.46
C TYR A 354 54.80 -11.73 -1.90
N SER A 355 55.38 -12.56 -2.77
CA SER A 355 56.21 -13.70 -2.35
C SER A 355 57.53 -13.30 -1.69
N ASN A 356 58.06 -12.11 -2.01
CA ASN A 356 59.30 -11.58 -1.47
C ASN A 356 59.13 -10.76 -0.16
N MET A 357 57.90 -10.59 0.35
CA MET A 357 57.63 -9.84 1.58
C MET A 357 57.85 -10.67 2.86
N ASP A 358 58.06 -10.01 3.99
CA ASP A 358 58.09 -10.67 5.31
C ASP A 358 56.73 -11.29 5.69
N THR A 359 56.75 -12.38 6.47
CA THR A 359 55.56 -13.18 6.81
C THR A 359 54.51 -12.35 7.57
N LYS A 360 54.94 -11.45 8.47
CA LYS A 360 54.01 -10.55 9.19
C LYS A 360 53.30 -9.60 8.21
N ARG A 361 54.05 -9.04 7.26
CA ARG A 361 53.52 -8.12 6.25
C ARG A 361 52.56 -8.80 5.27
N ARG A 362 52.82 -10.06 4.91
CA ARG A 362 51.89 -10.87 4.10
C ARG A 362 50.55 -11.05 4.81
N SER A 363 50.56 -11.38 6.11
CA SER A 363 49.33 -11.53 6.91
C SER A 363 48.52 -10.23 6.96
N GLU A 364 49.15 -9.08 7.23
CA GLU A 364 48.48 -7.78 7.27
C GLU A 364 47.81 -7.42 5.93
N ILE A 365 48.48 -7.71 4.81
CA ILE A 365 47.93 -7.46 3.46
C ILE A 365 46.76 -8.40 3.16
N LEU A 366 46.84 -9.67 3.55
CA LEU A 366 45.73 -10.62 3.40
C LEU A 366 44.53 -10.21 4.24
N ASP A 367 44.73 -9.78 5.49
CA ASP A 367 43.65 -9.30 6.35
C ASP A 367 43.01 -8.02 5.81
N TYR A 368 43.83 -7.08 5.29
CA TYR A 368 43.32 -5.89 4.61
C TYR A 368 42.51 -6.26 3.37
N ALA A 369 43.00 -7.17 2.53
CA ALA A 369 42.31 -7.63 1.32
C ALA A 369 41.00 -8.37 1.67
N ALA A 370 41.02 -9.21 2.71
CA ALA A 370 39.83 -9.92 3.19
C ALA A 370 38.78 -8.94 3.72
N ASN A 371 39.19 -7.93 4.50
CA ASN A 371 38.29 -6.89 5.00
C ASN A 371 37.76 -6.00 3.87
N ALA A 372 38.60 -5.59 2.91
CA ALA A 372 38.18 -4.82 1.74
C ALA A 372 37.17 -5.62 0.88
N SER A 373 37.39 -6.92 0.70
CA SER A 373 36.47 -7.82 0.00
C SER A 373 35.14 -7.96 0.74
N ARG A 374 35.16 -8.17 2.06
CA ARG A 374 33.94 -8.22 2.91
C ARG A 374 33.15 -6.91 2.86
N ASN A 375 33.83 -5.77 2.92
CA ASN A 375 33.20 -4.45 2.83
C ASN A 375 32.57 -4.23 1.45
N THR A 376 33.28 -4.60 0.39
CA THR A 376 32.76 -4.54 -0.99
C THR A 376 31.53 -5.43 -1.16
N LYS A 377 31.57 -6.67 -0.67
CA LYS A 377 30.42 -7.58 -0.69
C LYS A 377 29.21 -6.99 0.06
N THR A 378 29.43 -6.41 1.22
CA THR A 378 28.37 -5.79 2.03
C THR A 378 27.76 -4.58 1.32
N TYR A 379 28.59 -3.74 0.70
CA TYR A 379 28.16 -2.60 -0.10
C TYR A 379 27.37 -3.03 -1.34
N LEU A 380 27.83 -4.06 -2.06
CA LEU A 380 27.13 -4.64 -3.21
C LEU A 380 25.78 -5.21 -2.83
N ASN A 381 25.71 -5.96 -1.71
CA ASN A 381 24.44 -6.50 -1.20
C ASN A 381 23.47 -5.38 -0.83
N SER A 382 23.95 -4.34 -0.14
CA SER A 382 23.12 -3.18 0.23
C SER A 382 22.61 -2.44 -1.00
N SER A 383 23.47 -2.25 -1.99
CA SER A 383 23.12 -1.64 -3.27
C SER A 383 22.09 -2.49 -4.03
N ALA A 384 22.27 -3.82 -4.07
CA ALA A 384 21.35 -4.74 -4.72
C ALA A 384 19.95 -4.69 -4.08
N GLU A 385 19.85 -4.64 -2.75
CA GLU A 385 18.57 -4.47 -2.05
C GLU A 385 17.95 -3.09 -2.33
N GLU A 386 18.75 -2.03 -2.42
CA GLU A 386 18.27 -0.71 -2.83
C GLU A 386 17.69 -0.71 -4.26
N PHE A 387 18.37 -1.35 -5.22
CA PHE A 387 17.88 -1.51 -6.59
C PHE A 387 16.58 -2.30 -6.65
N LYS A 388 16.47 -3.41 -5.90
CA LYS A 388 15.22 -4.17 -5.79
C LYS A 388 14.08 -3.30 -5.26
N PHE A 389 14.33 -2.50 -4.24
CA PHE A 389 13.32 -1.58 -3.69
C PHE A 389 12.89 -0.53 -4.72
N ARG A 390 13.84 0.07 -5.45
CA ARG A 390 13.57 1.06 -6.52
C ARG A 390 12.78 0.43 -7.67
N LEU A 391 13.14 -0.76 -8.14
CA LEU A 391 12.41 -1.51 -9.16
C LEU A 391 10.99 -1.84 -8.70
N LYS A 392 10.82 -2.28 -7.46
CA LYS A 392 9.49 -2.51 -6.86
C LYS A 392 8.66 -1.24 -6.84
N ASN A 393 9.27 -0.08 -6.58
CA ASN A 393 8.58 1.20 -6.63
C ASN A 393 8.13 1.55 -8.07
N ILE A 394 8.98 1.36 -9.08
CA ILE A 394 8.61 1.54 -10.49
C ILE A 394 7.42 0.65 -10.85
N ARG A 395 7.49 -0.64 -10.53
CA ARG A 395 6.39 -1.59 -10.82
C ARG A 395 5.07 -1.15 -10.18
N ARG A 396 5.08 -0.57 -8.98
CA ARG A 396 3.85 -0.01 -8.36
C ARG A 396 3.25 1.13 -9.18
N HIS A 397 4.06 2.00 -9.76
CA HIS A 397 3.59 3.09 -10.63
C HIS A 397 3.05 2.54 -11.95
N GLU A 398 3.75 1.59 -12.56
CA GLU A 398 3.29 0.93 -13.79
C GLU A 398 1.98 0.13 -13.56
N ILE A 399 1.84 -0.53 -12.41
CA ILE A 399 0.61 -1.23 -12.01
C ILE A 399 -0.57 -0.26 -12.00
N GLU A 400 -0.44 0.90 -11.33
CA GLU A 400 -1.52 1.90 -11.31
C GLU A 400 -1.78 2.49 -12.69
N TRP A 401 -0.75 2.65 -13.52
CA TRP A 401 -0.90 3.09 -14.91
C TRP A 401 -1.78 2.12 -15.70
N HIS A 402 -1.47 0.82 -15.66
CA HIS A 402 -2.27 -0.21 -16.34
C HIS A 402 -3.64 -0.41 -15.69
N ARG A 403 -3.77 -0.22 -14.37
CA ARG A 403 -5.04 -0.33 -13.64
C ARG A 403 -6.09 0.62 -14.20
N LYS A 404 -5.71 1.85 -14.55
CA LYS A 404 -6.64 2.85 -15.14
C LYS A 404 -7.27 2.35 -16.44
N PHE A 405 -6.50 1.67 -17.29
CA PHE A 405 -7.00 1.08 -18.53
C PHE A 405 -7.78 -0.21 -18.30
N THR A 406 -7.23 -1.12 -17.50
CA THR A 406 -7.81 -2.46 -17.29
C THR A 406 -9.18 -2.40 -16.62
N LEU A 407 -9.40 -1.48 -15.67
CA LEU A 407 -10.73 -1.24 -15.07
C LEU A 407 -11.77 -0.79 -16.10
N SER A 408 -11.37 0.11 -16.99
CA SER A 408 -12.23 0.63 -18.05
C SER A 408 -12.52 -0.44 -19.09
N PHE A 409 -11.51 -1.21 -19.49
CA PHE A 409 -11.64 -2.30 -20.45
C PHE A 409 -12.45 -3.48 -19.90
N ALA A 410 -12.40 -3.74 -18.59
CA ALA A 410 -13.19 -4.77 -17.94
C ALA A 410 -14.71 -4.58 -18.12
N CYS A 411 -15.18 -3.33 -18.23
CA CYS A 411 -16.57 -3.03 -18.57
C CYS A 411 -17.00 -3.72 -19.88
N MET A 412 -16.14 -3.64 -20.90
CA MET A 412 -16.40 -4.23 -22.22
C MET A 412 -16.31 -5.77 -22.16
N VAL A 413 -15.27 -6.31 -21.52
CA VAL A 413 -15.09 -7.76 -21.37
C VAL A 413 -16.28 -8.40 -20.65
N LEU A 414 -16.70 -7.82 -19.53
CA LEU A 414 -17.82 -8.33 -18.74
C LEU A 414 -19.17 -8.13 -19.43
N PHE A 415 -19.35 -7.08 -20.23
CA PHE A 415 -20.53 -6.94 -21.08
C PHE A 415 -20.64 -8.11 -22.09
N PHE A 416 -19.54 -8.45 -22.77
CA PHE A 416 -19.52 -9.55 -23.75
C PHE A 416 -19.64 -10.95 -23.11
N ILE A 417 -19.49 -11.05 -21.80
CA ILE A 417 -19.82 -12.26 -21.05
C ILE A 417 -21.29 -12.23 -20.66
N GLY A 418 -21.74 -11.14 -20.04
CA GLY A 418 -23.07 -11.04 -19.46
C GLY A 418 -24.21 -11.05 -20.47
N ALA A 419 -24.10 -10.29 -21.55
CA ALA A 419 -25.15 -10.21 -22.56
C ALA A 419 -25.48 -11.55 -23.23
N PRO A 420 -24.52 -12.35 -23.74
CA PRO A 420 -24.84 -13.65 -24.31
C PRO A 420 -25.28 -14.68 -23.25
N LEU A 421 -24.72 -14.65 -22.03
CA LEU A 421 -25.17 -15.52 -20.95
C LEU A 421 -26.63 -15.25 -20.57
N GLY A 422 -27.02 -13.98 -20.45
CA GLY A 422 -28.42 -13.60 -20.22
C GLY A 422 -29.35 -14.10 -21.32
N ALA A 423 -28.93 -14.00 -22.59
CA ALA A 423 -29.71 -14.49 -23.73
C ALA A 423 -29.86 -16.03 -23.76
N ILE A 424 -28.92 -16.77 -23.15
CA ILE A 424 -28.93 -18.23 -23.07
C ILE A 424 -29.76 -18.72 -21.86
N ILE A 425 -29.65 -18.05 -20.72
CA ILE A 425 -30.31 -18.43 -19.47
C ILE A 425 -31.77 -17.93 -19.50
N ARG A 426 -32.62 -18.65 -20.25
CA ARG A 426 -34.04 -18.30 -20.48
C ARG A 426 -34.97 -18.63 -19.30
N LYS A 427 -34.51 -19.39 -18.30
CA LYS A 427 -35.31 -19.85 -17.15
C LYS A 427 -34.46 -19.84 -15.87
N GLY A 428 -34.96 -19.20 -14.81
CA GLY A 428 -34.27 -19.20 -13.51
C GLY A 428 -34.70 -18.15 -12.48
N GLY A 429 -35.72 -17.33 -12.74
CA GLY A 429 -36.13 -16.22 -11.88
C GLY A 429 -35.02 -15.20 -11.66
N LEU A 430 -35.25 -14.22 -10.77
CA LEU A 430 -34.27 -13.16 -10.49
C LEU A 430 -32.94 -13.68 -9.91
N GLY A 431 -32.90 -14.89 -9.34
CA GLY A 431 -31.74 -15.43 -8.62
C GLY A 431 -30.62 -16.01 -9.50
N MET A 432 -30.96 -16.79 -10.54
CA MET A 432 -29.96 -17.46 -11.38
C MET A 432 -29.02 -16.49 -12.12
N PRO A 433 -29.51 -15.39 -12.74
CA PRO A 433 -28.68 -14.33 -13.30
C PRO A 433 -27.64 -13.78 -12.31
N VAL A 434 -28.06 -13.55 -11.06
CA VAL A 434 -27.19 -12.99 -10.01
C VAL A 434 -26.08 -13.97 -9.66
N VAL A 435 -26.41 -15.24 -9.43
CA VAL A 435 -25.39 -16.27 -9.08
C VAL A 435 -24.35 -16.41 -10.18
N VAL A 436 -24.77 -16.47 -11.45
CA VAL A 436 -23.85 -16.56 -12.60
C VAL A 436 -22.98 -15.31 -12.71
N SER A 437 -23.55 -14.11 -12.51
CA SER A 437 -22.80 -12.86 -12.51
C SER A 437 -21.73 -12.82 -11.41
N VAL A 438 -22.07 -13.25 -10.20
CA VAL A 438 -21.15 -13.30 -9.06
C VAL A 438 -20.03 -14.29 -9.32
N PHE A 439 -20.33 -15.45 -9.90
CA PHE A 439 -19.30 -16.43 -10.28
C PHE A 439 -18.28 -15.84 -11.27
N PHE A 440 -18.73 -15.26 -12.38
CA PHE A 440 -17.81 -14.66 -13.37
C PHE A 440 -17.06 -13.46 -12.80
N PHE A 441 -17.70 -12.68 -11.94
CA PHE A 441 -17.02 -11.59 -11.24
C PHE A 441 -15.92 -12.10 -10.30
N ILE A 442 -16.19 -13.13 -9.49
CA ILE A 442 -15.19 -13.72 -8.60
C ILE A 442 -14.02 -14.26 -9.44
N VAL A 443 -14.28 -14.95 -10.54
CA VAL A 443 -13.23 -15.44 -11.44
C VAL A 443 -12.40 -14.29 -11.99
N TYR A 444 -13.03 -13.23 -12.49
CA TYR A 444 -12.34 -12.02 -12.94
C TYR A 444 -11.46 -11.42 -11.84
N TYR A 445 -12.03 -11.22 -10.65
CA TYR A 445 -11.38 -10.54 -9.54
C TYR A 445 -10.21 -11.36 -8.98
N VAL A 446 -10.38 -12.67 -8.83
CA VAL A 446 -9.33 -13.58 -8.34
C VAL A 446 -8.16 -13.63 -9.32
N ILE A 447 -8.42 -13.75 -10.63
CA ILE A 447 -7.34 -13.75 -11.64
C ILE A 447 -6.65 -12.38 -11.67
N SER A 448 -7.41 -11.28 -11.58
CA SER A 448 -6.85 -9.93 -11.59
C SER A 448 -5.95 -9.67 -10.36
N ILE A 449 -6.39 -10.06 -9.16
CA ILE A 449 -5.57 -9.94 -7.94
C ILE A 449 -4.34 -10.83 -8.01
N SER A 450 -4.50 -12.06 -8.53
CA SER A 450 -3.38 -12.98 -8.67
C SER A 450 -2.35 -12.44 -9.65
N GLY A 451 -2.79 -11.93 -10.80
CA GLY A 451 -1.92 -11.30 -11.81
C GLY A 451 -1.18 -10.09 -11.25
N GLU A 452 -1.86 -9.21 -10.51
CA GLU A 452 -1.22 -8.10 -9.83
C GLU A 452 -0.19 -8.55 -8.79
N LYS A 453 -0.51 -9.59 -8.01
CA LYS A 453 0.40 -10.15 -7.01
C LYS A 453 1.65 -10.74 -7.66
N MET A 454 1.52 -11.43 -8.79
CA MET A 454 2.65 -11.97 -9.55
C MET A 454 3.57 -10.87 -10.09
N VAL A 455 3.05 -9.69 -10.45
CA VAL A 455 3.87 -8.52 -10.81
C VAL A 455 4.61 -7.97 -9.59
N ARG A 456 3.94 -7.88 -8.44
CA ARG A 456 4.55 -7.41 -7.18
C ARG A 456 5.66 -8.34 -6.67
N GLU A 457 5.58 -9.63 -6.99
CA GLU A 457 6.57 -10.68 -6.66
C GLU A 457 7.60 -10.92 -7.78
N GLU A 458 7.63 -10.05 -8.80
CA GLU A 458 8.62 -10.09 -9.90
C GLU A 458 8.54 -11.35 -10.80
N MET A 459 7.42 -12.08 -10.78
CA MET A 459 7.23 -13.27 -11.59
C MET A 459 6.77 -12.95 -13.02
N LEU A 460 5.97 -11.90 -13.18
CA LEU A 460 5.45 -11.45 -14.47
C LEU A 460 5.79 -9.99 -14.73
N THR A 461 5.90 -9.63 -16.01
CA THR A 461 5.97 -8.23 -16.43
C THR A 461 4.66 -7.51 -16.08
N THR A 462 4.73 -6.19 -15.87
CA THR A 462 3.57 -5.40 -15.46
C THR A 462 2.42 -5.52 -16.46
N PHE A 463 2.71 -5.47 -17.76
CA PHE A 463 1.72 -5.66 -18.81
C PHE A 463 1.04 -7.04 -18.72
N GLN A 464 1.81 -8.13 -18.65
CA GLN A 464 1.26 -9.49 -18.62
C GLN A 464 0.38 -9.73 -17.40
N GLY A 465 0.82 -9.31 -16.21
CA GLY A 465 0.06 -9.57 -14.99
C GLY A 465 -1.21 -8.73 -14.86
N MET A 466 -1.16 -7.44 -15.26
CA MET A 466 -2.33 -6.56 -15.16
C MET A 466 -3.40 -6.88 -16.21
N TRP A 467 -3.01 -7.34 -17.40
CA TRP A 467 -3.94 -7.71 -18.46
C TRP A 467 -4.36 -9.18 -18.44
N LEU A 468 -3.85 -9.98 -17.48
CA LEU A 468 -4.07 -11.41 -17.38
C LEU A 468 -5.57 -11.78 -17.37
N SER A 469 -6.36 -11.10 -16.53
CA SER A 469 -7.80 -11.36 -16.41
C SER A 469 -8.54 -11.09 -17.72
N SER A 470 -8.27 -9.96 -18.36
CA SER A 470 -8.82 -9.60 -19.67
C SER A 470 -8.38 -10.57 -20.77
N ALA A 471 -7.12 -10.99 -20.77
CA ALA A 471 -6.58 -11.93 -21.76
C ALA A 471 -7.24 -13.32 -21.67
N VAL A 472 -7.60 -13.76 -20.47
CA VAL A 472 -8.31 -15.03 -20.25
C VAL A 472 -9.80 -14.93 -20.56
N LEU A 473 -10.46 -13.85 -20.14
CA LEU A 473 -11.91 -13.72 -20.22
C LEU A 473 -12.44 -13.17 -21.55
N LEU A 474 -11.64 -12.39 -22.29
CA LEU A 474 -12.06 -11.85 -23.57
C LEU A 474 -12.31 -12.93 -24.63
N PRO A 475 -11.42 -13.94 -24.84
CA PRO A 475 -11.71 -15.05 -25.74
C PRO A 475 -12.98 -15.80 -25.35
N LEU A 476 -13.23 -15.98 -24.04
CA LEU A 476 -14.44 -16.61 -23.54
C LEU A 476 -15.69 -15.77 -23.85
N GLY A 477 -15.64 -14.44 -23.65
CA GLY A 477 -16.73 -13.54 -23.99
C GLY A 477 -17.04 -13.54 -25.49
N ILE A 478 -16.01 -13.53 -26.34
CA ILE A 478 -16.17 -13.63 -27.80
C ILE A 478 -16.80 -14.98 -28.17
N PHE A 479 -16.31 -16.08 -27.61
CA PHE A 479 -16.85 -17.42 -27.85
C PHE A 479 -18.32 -17.53 -27.42
N LEU A 480 -18.68 -17.01 -26.24
CA LEU A 480 -20.06 -16.99 -25.75
C LEU A 480 -20.96 -16.13 -26.65
N THR A 481 -20.47 -14.98 -27.10
CA THR A 481 -21.19 -14.09 -28.03
C THR A 481 -21.45 -14.78 -29.36
N TYR A 482 -20.44 -15.43 -29.93
CA TYR A 482 -20.56 -16.21 -31.17
C TYR A 482 -21.57 -17.36 -31.01
N LYS A 483 -21.49 -18.10 -29.90
CA LYS A 483 -22.38 -19.23 -29.63
C LYS A 483 -23.83 -18.80 -29.44
N ALA A 484 -24.07 -17.71 -28.73
CA ALA A 484 -25.41 -17.16 -28.51
C ALA A 484 -26.03 -16.60 -29.80
N ALA A 485 -25.19 -16.11 -30.72
CA ALA A 485 -25.61 -15.63 -32.04
C ALA A 485 -26.02 -16.77 -33.00
N ASN A 486 -25.34 -17.93 -32.94
CA ASN A 486 -25.52 -19.03 -33.89
C ASN A 486 -26.41 -20.19 -33.38
N GLU A 487 -27.13 -20.01 -32.26
CA GLU A 487 -28.07 -20.99 -31.68
C GLU A 487 -27.63 -22.45 -31.72
N SER A 488 -26.39 -22.75 -31.28
CA SER A 488 -26.03 -24.16 -31.07
C SER A 488 -26.61 -24.67 -29.75
N VAL A 489 -27.55 -25.63 -29.88
CA VAL A 489 -28.27 -26.39 -28.84
C VAL A 489 -27.34 -27.18 -27.87
N MET A 490 -26.03 -27.01 -27.94
CA MET A 490 -25.05 -27.85 -27.24
C MET A 490 -24.86 -27.52 -25.75
N MET A 491 -25.54 -26.52 -25.19
CA MET A 491 -25.54 -26.17 -23.76
C MET A 491 -26.87 -26.53 -23.08
N ASN A 492 -27.33 -27.78 -23.25
CA ASN A 492 -28.16 -28.38 -22.22
C ASN A 492 -27.25 -28.68 -21.02
N PRO A 493 -27.56 -28.18 -19.80
CA PRO A 493 -26.84 -28.54 -18.58
C PRO A 493 -26.70 -30.07 -18.41
N GLU A 494 -27.66 -30.83 -18.94
CA GLU A 494 -27.67 -32.29 -18.98
C GLU A 494 -26.52 -32.90 -19.81
N ASN A 495 -26.09 -32.29 -20.91
CA ASN A 495 -24.99 -32.81 -21.74
C ASN A 495 -23.62 -32.60 -21.08
N TYR A 496 -23.44 -31.50 -20.34
CA TYR A 496 -22.22 -31.26 -19.56
C TYR A 496 -22.18 -32.13 -18.29
N LEU A 497 -23.31 -32.29 -17.60
CA LEU A 497 -23.44 -33.26 -16.50
C LEU A 497 -23.24 -34.70 -16.99
N ALA A 498 -23.66 -35.04 -18.21
CA ALA A 498 -23.39 -36.34 -18.83
C ALA A 498 -21.90 -36.53 -19.14
N GLY A 499 -21.20 -35.50 -19.61
CA GLY A 499 -19.74 -35.51 -19.82
C GLY A 499 -18.96 -35.71 -18.51
N ILE A 500 -19.35 -35.00 -17.44
CA ILE A 500 -18.78 -35.15 -16.10
C ILE A 500 -19.11 -36.54 -15.51
N LYS A 501 -20.35 -37.03 -15.63
CA LYS A 501 -20.72 -38.40 -15.25
C LYS A 501 -19.91 -39.45 -16.01
N LYS A 502 -19.67 -39.26 -17.30
CA LYS A 502 -18.88 -40.18 -18.14
C LYS A 502 -17.40 -40.18 -17.74
N PHE A 503 -16.87 -39.03 -17.33
CA PHE A 503 -15.52 -38.90 -16.78
C PHE A 503 -15.38 -39.60 -15.42
N PHE A 504 -16.35 -39.41 -14.51
CA PHE A 504 -16.37 -40.10 -13.22
C PHE A 504 -16.67 -41.60 -13.31
N ARG A 505 -17.41 -42.06 -14.33
CA ARG A 505 -17.65 -43.50 -14.57
C ARG A 505 -16.45 -44.22 -15.19
N LYS A 506 -15.52 -43.48 -15.83
CA LYS A 506 -14.31 -44.06 -16.43
C LYS A 506 -13.26 -44.45 -15.38
N ASN A 507 -13.31 -43.86 -14.19
CA ASN A 507 -12.44 -44.19 -13.06
C ASN A 507 -12.99 -45.29 -12.12
N LYS A 508 -14.11 -45.94 -12.46
CA LYS A 508 -14.74 -47.00 -11.65
C LYS A 508 -14.74 -48.39 -12.30
N LYS A 509 -13.78 -48.66 -13.17
CA LYS A 509 -13.51 -50.00 -13.69
C LYS A 509 -12.01 -50.31 -13.63
N VAL A 510 -11.53 -50.69 -12.44
CA VAL A 510 -10.60 -51.81 -12.23
C VAL A 510 -10.68 -52.18 -10.74
N SER A 511 -11.29 -53.32 -10.44
CA SER A 511 -10.92 -54.18 -9.31
C SER A 511 -11.41 -55.59 -9.63
N PRO A 512 -10.56 -56.48 -10.17
CA PRO A 512 -10.79 -57.90 -10.07
C PRO A 512 -10.39 -58.35 -8.66
N ASP A 513 -11.29 -59.03 -7.95
CA ASP A 513 -11.05 -60.42 -7.54
C ASP A 513 -12.25 -60.95 -6.76
N GLU A 514 -12.81 -62.02 -7.34
CA GLU A 514 -13.75 -62.94 -6.72
C GLU A 514 -13.02 -63.74 -5.63
N ASN A 515 -13.28 -63.42 -4.36
CA ASN A 515 -13.22 -64.46 -3.33
C ASN A 515 -14.51 -65.26 -3.42
N SER A 516 -14.46 -66.31 -4.23
CA SER A 516 -15.37 -67.45 -4.11
C SER A 516 -14.87 -68.38 -3.00
N ALA A 517 -15.83 -68.80 -2.17
CA ALA A 517 -15.79 -69.95 -1.28
C ALA A 517 -14.82 -69.92 -0.09
N ASP A 518 -15.36 -69.63 1.09
CA ASP A 518 -15.20 -70.59 2.18
C ASP A 518 -16.49 -70.72 3.00
N ASN A 519 -16.99 -71.95 3.03
CA ASN A 519 -17.96 -72.43 4.00
C ASN A 519 -17.27 -72.53 5.36
N LYS A 520 -17.64 -71.67 6.32
CA LYS A 520 -18.08 -72.04 7.69
C LYS A 520 -18.21 -70.81 8.59
#